data_AF-A0A673C6B4-F1
#
_entry.id   AF-A0A673C6B4-F1
#
_cell.length_a   1.000
_cell.length_b   1.000
_cell.length_c   1.000
_cell.angle_alpha   90.00
_cell.angle_beta   90.00
_cell.angle_gamma   90.00
#
_symmetry.space_group_name_H-M   'P 1'
#
loop_
_entity.id
_entity.type
_entity.pdbx_description
1 polymer ?
#
loop_
_entity_poly.entity_id
_entity_poly.type
_entity_poly.pdbx_seq_one_letter_code
_entity_poly.pdbx_strand_id
1 'polypeptide(L)'
;CDTEHKILNVGPTEPWSVREKLCLASSVMRSGDQNWVSVSRAIKPFSESGRPPDWFSQKHCASQYSELLEATEAPKSVQQNTCFFRITLRCCCCSLPVLLLFFRRKRGEKGEVVETIEDVIVRRLTAERIEELKKLLRDTQEQYRYIHAFQKKKDSPVGL
;
A
#
# COMPACT_ATOMS: atom_id res chain seq x y z
N CYS A 1 -8.80 -29.35 27.86
CA CYS A 1 -9.42 -28.81 26.63
C CYS A 1 -8.43 -27.85 26.02
N ASP A 2 -7.45 -28.44 25.37
CA ASP A 2 -6.32 -27.78 24.73
C ASP A 2 -6.79 -27.02 23.50
N THR A 3 -6.35 -25.78 23.35
CA THR A 3 -6.15 -25.20 22.03
C THR A 3 -4.84 -24.45 22.06
N GLU A 4 -3.79 -25.25 21.93
CA GLU A 4 -2.44 -24.86 21.58
C GLU A 4 -2.49 -23.93 20.36
N HIS A 5 -2.34 -22.63 20.58
CA HIS A 5 -2.03 -21.68 19.51
C HIS A 5 -0.60 -21.97 19.05
N LYS A 6 -0.49 -22.90 18.11
CA LYS A 6 0.75 -23.17 17.37
C LYS A 6 1.14 -21.89 16.63
N ILE A 7 2.06 -21.13 17.24
CA ILE A 7 2.80 -20.06 16.59
C ILE A 7 3.66 -20.76 15.53
N LEU A 8 3.11 -20.88 14.32
CA LEU A 8 3.90 -21.27 13.17
C LEU A 8 4.79 -20.07 12.83
N ASN A 9 6.10 -20.31 12.95
CA ASN A 9 7.19 -19.45 12.50
C ASN A 9 6.79 -18.73 11.20
N VAL A 10 6.57 -17.42 11.29
CA VAL A 10 6.26 -16.58 10.13
C VAL A 10 7.50 -16.60 9.24
N GLY A 11 7.36 -17.20 8.05
CA GLY A 11 8.36 -17.10 6.99
C GLY A 11 8.59 -15.64 6.58
N PRO A 12 9.32 -15.35 5.48
CA PRO A 12 9.46 -13.98 5.00
C PRO A 12 8.06 -13.37 4.89
N THR A 13 7.78 -12.34 5.68
CA THR A 13 6.45 -11.74 5.78
C THR A 13 5.97 -11.44 4.37
N GLU A 14 4.94 -12.15 3.92
CA GLU A 14 4.44 -12.03 2.55
C GLU A 14 4.16 -10.56 2.25
N PRO A 15 4.71 -9.97 1.17
CA PRO A 15 4.62 -8.54 0.97
C PRO A 15 3.17 -8.10 0.74
N TRP A 16 2.85 -6.87 1.15
CA TRP A 16 1.58 -6.23 0.78
C TRP A 16 1.46 -6.10 -0.73
N SER A 17 0.33 -6.52 -1.28
CA SER A 17 0.10 -6.43 -2.73
C SER A 17 -0.15 -4.98 -3.17
N VAL A 18 0.01 -4.71 -4.47
CA VAL A 18 -0.25 -3.38 -5.04
C VAL A 18 -1.70 -2.95 -4.76
N ARG A 19 -2.64 -3.89 -4.82
CA ARG A 19 -4.05 -3.66 -4.49
C ARG A 19 -4.21 -3.21 -3.03
N GLU A 20 -3.61 -3.93 -2.09
CA GLU A 20 -3.71 -3.61 -0.65
C GLU A 20 -3.07 -2.25 -0.33
N LYS A 21 -1.87 -1.98 -0.89
CA LYS A 21 -1.18 -0.68 -0.76
C LYS A 21 -2.02 0.46 -1.32
N LEU A 22 -2.63 0.27 -2.49
CA LEU A 22 -3.49 1.29 -3.12
C LEU A 22 -4.74 1.57 -2.28
N CYS A 23 -5.38 0.53 -1.74
CA CYS A 23 -6.53 0.66 -0.84
C CYS A 23 -6.17 1.38 0.47
N LEU A 24 -4.98 1.11 1.02
CA LEU A 24 -4.43 1.80 2.20
C LEU A 24 -4.23 3.29 1.91
N ALA A 25 -3.45 3.63 0.88
CA ALA A 25 -3.17 5.01 0.50
C ALA A 25 -4.46 5.80 0.21
N SER A 26 -5.39 5.20 -0.55
CA SER A 26 -6.67 5.83 -0.88
C SER A 26 -7.56 6.05 0.34
N SER A 27 -7.47 5.16 1.34
CA SER A 27 -8.23 5.31 2.59
C SER A 27 -7.63 6.40 3.47
N VAL A 28 -6.30 6.48 3.58
CA VAL A 28 -5.61 7.56 4.29
C VAL A 28 -5.92 8.92 3.68
N MET A 29 -5.87 9.05 2.36
CA MET A 29 -6.25 10.30 1.65
C MET A 29 -7.68 10.76 1.96
N ARG A 30 -8.60 9.83 2.27
CA ARG A 30 -10.00 10.14 2.59
C ARG A 30 -10.24 10.48 4.06
N SER A 31 -9.58 9.78 4.99
CA SER A 31 -9.87 9.88 6.43
C SER A 31 -8.72 10.42 7.30
N GLY A 32 -7.56 10.67 6.70
CA GLY A 32 -6.32 11.04 7.37
C GLY A 32 -5.60 9.87 8.03
N ASP A 33 -4.31 10.09 8.28
CA ASP A 33 -3.37 9.18 8.96
C ASP A 33 -3.48 9.24 10.51
N GLN A 34 -4.35 10.09 11.05
CA GLN A 34 -4.66 10.12 12.49
C GLN A 34 -5.77 9.15 12.88
N ASN A 35 -6.48 8.55 11.91
CA ASN A 35 -7.63 7.68 12.14
C ASN A 35 -7.42 6.26 11.57
N TRP A 36 -6.41 5.56 12.09
CA TRP A 36 -6.06 4.20 11.67
C TRP A 36 -7.18 3.17 11.86
N VAL A 37 -8.12 3.42 12.79
CA VAL A 37 -9.30 2.56 12.98
C VAL A 37 -10.22 2.61 11.76
N SER A 38 -10.51 3.81 11.25
CA SER A 38 -11.34 3.98 10.05
C SER A 38 -10.65 3.41 8.82
N VAL A 39 -9.35 3.68 8.66
CA VAL A 39 -8.53 3.16 7.57
C VAL A 39 -8.55 1.63 7.55
N SER A 40 -8.24 0.99 8.69
CA SER A 40 -8.24 -0.48 8.84
C SER A 40 -9.57 -1.11 8.43
N ARG A 41 -10.70 -0.55 8.90
CA ARG A 41 -12.03 -1.06 8.55
C ARG A 41 -12.35 -0.90 7.07
N ALA A 42 -11.92 0.21 6.45
CA ALA A 42 -12.16 0.49 5.05
C ALA A 42 -11.39 -0.45 4.12
N ILE A 43 -10.19 -0.89 4.49
CA ILE A 43 -9.34 -1.74 3.64
C ILE A 43 -9.59 -3.24 3.82
N LYS A 44 -10.18 -3.66 4.96
CA LYS A 44 -10.42 -5.08 5.27
C LYS A 44 -11.18 -5.86 4.18
N PRO A 45 -12.19 -5.31 3.48
CA PRO A 45 -12.86 -5.99 2.37
C PRO A 45 -11.96 -6.29 1.15
N PHE A 46 -10.78 -5.68 1.07
CA PHE A 46 -9.84 -5.86 -0.04
C PHE A 46 -8.73 -6.87 0.28
N SER A 47 -8.80 -7.54 1.43
CA SER A 47 -7.90 -8.61 1.85
C SER A 47 -7.75 -9.68 0.78
N GLU A 48 -6.52 -10.14 0.58
CA GLU A 48 -6.27 -11.39 -0.14
C GLU A 48 -6.64 -12.62 0.72
N SER A 49 -6.86 -13.75 0.06
CA SER A 49 -7.17 -15.01 0.73
C SER A 49 -5.94 -15.52 1.48
N GLY A 50 -6.13 -15.98 2.72
CA GLY A 50 -5.03 -16.51 3.56
C GLY A 50 -4.31 -15.47 4.42
N ARG A 51 -4.72 -14.19 4.40
CA ARG A 51 -4.17 -13.17 5.29
C ARG A 51 -4.56 -13.44 6.77
N PRO A 52 -3.64 -13.20 7.73
CA PRO A 52 -3.94 -13.39 9.15
C PRO A 52 -4.97 -12.36 9.66
N PRO A 53 -5.68 -12.65 10.76
CA PRO A 53 -6.78 -11.80 11.25
C PRO A 53 -6.33 -10.39 11.67
N ASP A 54 -5.06 -10.22 12.03
CA ASP A 54 -4.41 -8.98 12.42
C ASP A 54 -3.63 -8.29 11.30
N TRP A 55 -3.71 -8.79 10.05
CA TRP A 55 -3.02 -8.26 8.88
C TRP A 55 -3.23 -6.74 8.69
N PHE A 56 -4.48 -6.30 8.84
CA PHE A 56 -4.87 -4.89 8.76
C PHE A 56 -5.04 -4.25 10.14
N SER A 57 -4.23 -4.64 11.14
CA SER A 57 -4.24 -3.90 12.41
C SER A 57 -3.84 -2.44 12.19
N GLN A 58 -4.23 -1.57 13.11
CA GLN A 58 -3.89 -0.14 13.06
C GLN A 58 -2.37 0.07 12.94
N LYS A 59 -1.59 -0.73 13.68
CA LYS A 59 -0.12 -0.70 13.66
C LYS A 59 0.42 -1.13 12.30
N HIS A 60 -0.11 -2.20 11.70
CA HIS A 60 0.32 -2.66 10.37
C HIS A 60 -0.03 -1.64 9.29
N CYS A 61 -1.21 -1.02 9.35
CA CYS A 61 -1.61 0.04 8.42
C CYS A 61 -0.68 1.25 8.51
N ALA A 62 -0.40 1.72 9.74
CA ALA A 62 0.48 2.85 9.98
C ALA A 62 1.90 2.58 9.49
N SER A 63 2.47 1.43 9.87
CA SER A 63 3.82 1.00 9.45
C SER A 63 3.94 0.93 7.93
N GLN A 64 2.97 0.29 7.27
CA GLN A 64 3.00 0.15 5.82
C GLN A 64 2.85 1.49 5.11
N TYR A 65 2.05 2.41 5.65
CA TYR A 65 1.89 3.74 5.08
C TYR A 65 3.17 4.58 5.22
N SER A 66 3.87 4.49 6.35
CA SER A 66 5.19 5.11 6.52
C SER A 66 6.20 4.64 5.46
N GLU A 67 6.25 3.34 5.18
CA GLU A 67 7.11 2.80 4.11
C GLU A 67 6.75 3.37 2.72
N LEU A 68 5.46 3.62 2.46
CA LEU A 68 5.01 4.23 1.20
C LEU A 68 5.46 5.69 1.07
N LEU A 69 5.45 6.44 2.17
CA LEU A 69 5.97 7.81 2.24
C LEU A 69 7.47 7.82 1.97
N GLU A 70 8.24 7.01 2.69
CA GLU A 70 9.70 6.91 2.52
C GLU A 70 10.09 6.53 1.08
N ALA A 71 9.39 5.56 0.50
CA ALA A 71 9.61 5.13 -0.88
C ALA A 71 9.25 6.21 -1.93
N THR A 72 8.52 7.25 -1.55
CA THR A 72 8.10 8.35 -2.44
C THR A 72 8.95 9.59 -2.24
N GLU A 73 9.44 9.81 -1.02
CA GLU A 73 10.36 10.90 -0.66
C GLU A 73 11.80 10.66 -1.14
N ALA A 74 12.18 9.42 -1.46
CA ALA A 74 13.52 9.11 -1.96
C ALA A 74 13.80 9.79 -3.33
N PRO A 75 14.70 10.78 -3.40
CA PRO A 75 15.07 11.41 -4.66
C PRO A 75 15.93 10.44 -5.48
N LYS A 76 15.66 10.33 -6.79
CA LYS A 76 16.55 9.66 -7.75
C LYS A 76 17.84 10.46 -7.95
N SER A 77 18.65 10.65 -6.92
CA SER A 77 20.05 11.10 -7.04
C SER A 77 20.71 11.12 -5.65
N VAL A 78 21.68 10.21 -5.48
CA VAL A 78 22.84 10.28 -4.60
C VAL A 78 22.58 10.53 -3.10
N GLN A 79 22.65 9.43 -2.34
CA GLN A 79 23.52 9.24 -1.18
C GLN A 79 23.64 10.38 -0.13
N GLN A 80 23.40 9.98 1.13
CA GLN A 80 23.88 10.57 2.39
C GLN A 80 23.07 11.81 2.88
N ASN A 81 22.54 11.89 4.10
CA ASN A 81 22.91 11.25 5.37
C ASN A 81 21.75 11.28 6.38
N THR A 82 21.61 10.17 7.11
CA THR A 82 21.23 10.06 8.53
C THR A 82 19.95 10.75 9.02
N CYS A 83 18.92 9.96 9.34
CA CYS A 83 18.23 10.03 10.63
C CYS A 83 17.20 8.88 10.78
N PHE A 84 17.67 7.63 10.80
CA PHE A 84 16.90 6.53 11.37
C PHE A 84 17.49 6.22 12.76
N PHE A 85 16.67 6.46 13.80
CA PHE A 85 16.80 5.94 15.17
C PHE A 85 18.09 6.24 15.99
N ARG A 86 18.04 7.27 16.84
CA ARG A 86 18.52 7.18 18.24
C ARG A 86 17.55 7.89 19.18
N ILE A 87 16.81 7.07 19.94
CA ILE A 87 16.33 7.42 21.28
C ILE A 87 17.55 7.91 22.07
N THR A 88 17.39 9.00 22.83
CA THR A 88 18.41 9.76 23.58
C THR A 88 19.41 10.59 22.73
N LEU A 89 19.01 11.81 22.35
CA LEU A 89 19.73 13.06 22.67
C LEU A 89 18.91 14.29 22.21
N ARG A 90 18.34 14.99 23.20
CA ARG A 90 17.95 16.42 23.26
C ARG A 90 17.92 17.21 21.93
N CYS A 91 16.73 17.35 21.34
CA CYS A 91 16.45 18.38 20.34
C CYS A 91 16.54 19.77 21.01
N CYS A 92 17.42 20.64 20.49
CA CYS A 92 17.78 21.92 21.09
C CYS A 92 16.88 23.10 20.67
N CYS A 93 15.71 22.85 20.07
CA CYS A 93 14.89 23.91 19.47
C CYS A 93 13.57 24.23 20.19
N CYS A 94 13.26 23.58 21.31
CA CYS A 94 11.96 23.76 21.99
C CYS A 94 12.11 24.21 23.44
N SER A 95 12.72 25.36 23.67
CA SER A 95 12.45 26.17 24.85
C SER A 95 11.62 27.36 24.43
N LEU A 96 10.31 27.19 24.30
CA LEU A 96 9.36 28.30 24.44
C LEU A 96 8.01 27.76 24.94
N PRO A 97 7.38 28.44 25.91
CA PRO A 97 6.18 27.95 26.58
C PRO A 97 4.92 28.24 25.78
N VAL A 98 3.99 27.30 25.91
CA VAL A 98 2.55 27.35 25.64
C VAL A 98 1.98 28.75 25.34
N LEU A 99 1.65 29.00 24.08
CA LEU A 99 0.53 29.88 23.73
C LEU A 99 -0.35 29.20 22.68
N LEU A 100 -1.63 29.10 23.04
CA LEU A 100 -2.74 28.71 22.19
C LEU A 100 -2.67 29.36 20.81
N LEU A 101 -2.34 28.58 19.79
CA LEU A 101 -2.82 28.82 18.44
C LEU A 101 -3.63 27.60 18.02
N PHE A 102 -4.90 27.63 18.40
CA PHE A 102 -5.97 26.96 17.66
C PHE A 102 -5.96 27.55 16.24
N PHE A 103 -5.10 27.02 15.36
CA PHE A 103 -5.11 27.33 13.95
C PHE A 103 -6.30 26.61 13.32
N ARG A 104 -7.49 27.21 13.50
CA ARG A 104 -8.66 26.90 12.69
C ARG A 104 -8.35 27.39 11.28
N ARG A 105 -7.81 26.52 10.42
CA ARG A 105 -7.51 26.87 9.03
C ARG A 105 -8.82 27.25 8.33
N LYS A 106 -8.86 28.51 7.87
CA LYS A 106 -9.89 29.09 7.01
C LYS A 106 -9.91 28.36 5.67
N ARG A 107 -11.13 28.13 5.19
CA ARG A 107 -11.48 27.62 3.87
C ARG A 107 -11.20 28.69 2.81
N GLY A 108 -10.44 28.33 1.78
CA GLY A 108 -10.51 28.90 0.43
C GLY A 108 -9.34 29.80 0.00
N GLU A 109 -8.43 29.23 -0.80
CA GLU A 109 -7.70 29.96 -1.84
C GLU A 109 -7.46 28.99 -3.01
N LYS A 110 -7.78 29.40 -4.24
CA LYS A 110 -7.53 28.60 -5.46
C LYS A 110 -6.02 28.61 -5.72
N GLY A 111 -5.31 27.71 -5.05
CA GLY A 111 -3.87 27.51 -5.20
C GLY A 111 -3.56 26.60 -6.38
N GLU A 112 -2.43 26.88 -7.01
CA GLU A 112 -1.65 25.89 -7.76
C GLU A 112 -1.76 24.53 -7.07
N VAL A 113 -2.20 23.50 -7.79
CA VAL A 113 -2.32 22.14 -7.25
C VAL A 113 -0.90 21.63 -7.04
N VAL A 114 -0.31 22.00 -5.91
CA VAL A 114 0.86 21.30 -5.38
C VAL A 114 0.32 19.92 -5.03
N GLU A 115 0.62 18.95 -5.90
CA GLU A 115 0.28 17.56 -5.66
C GLU A 115 0.82 17.17 -4.30
N THR A 116 -0.06 16.69 -3.43
CA THR A 116 0.35 16.22 -2.11
C THR A 116 1.18 14.95 -2.28
N ILE A 117 2.02 14.63 -1.29
CA ILE A 117 2.76 13.35 -1.28
C ILE A 117 1.78 12.16 -1.38
N GLU A 118 0.59 12.30 -0.80
CA GLU A 118 -0.49 11.33 -0.89
C GLU A 118 -0.95 11.13 -2.35
N ASP A 119 -1.10 12.22 -3.12
CA ASP A 119 -1.46 12.16 -4.55
C ASP A 119 -0.37 11.46 -5.38
N VAL A 120 0.90 11.64 -5.04
CA VAL A 120 2.03 10.95 -5.71
C VAL A 120 1.96 9.45 -5.45
N ILE A 121 1.77 9.04 -4.19
CA ILE A 121 1.63 7.62 -3.81
C ILE A 121 0.47 6.97 -4.56
N VAL A 122 -0.71 7.59 -4.53
CA VAL A 122 -1.91 7.04 -5.16
C VAL A 122 -1.74 6.92 -6.67
N ARG A 123 -1.18 7.93 -7.34
CA ARG A 123 -0.91 7.86 -8.79
C ARG A 123 0.07 6.76 -9.15
N ARG A 124 1.18 6.62 -8.42
CA ARG A 124 2.17 5.56 -8.65
C ARG A 124 1.54 4.18 -8.51
N LEU A 125 0.85 3.92 -7.40
CA LEU A 125 0.22 2.64 -7.13
C LEU A 125 -0.93 2.34 -8.11
N THR A 126 -1.65 3.37 -8.56
CA THR A 126 -2.67 3.22 -9.60
C THR A 126 -2.04 2.78 -10.92
N ALA A 127 -0.92 3.38 -11.31
CA ALA A 127 -0.18 2.99 -12.51
C ALA A 127 0.37 1.55 -12.41
N GLU A 128 0.95 1.17 -11.27
CA GLU A 128 1.40 -0.20 -11.00
C GLU A 128 0.26 -1.20 -11.10
N ARG A 129 -0.91 -0.89 -10.52
CA ARG A 129 -2.08 -1.78 -10.58
C ARG A 129 -2.62 -1.92 -11.99
N ILE A 130 -2.62 -0.83 -12.77
CA ILE A 130 -3.01 -0.88 -14.19
C ILE A 130 -2.09 -1.81 -14.97
N GLU A 131 -0.77 -1.73 -14.78
CA GLU A 131 0.16 -2.61 -15.50
C GLU A 131 0.01 -4.07 -15.08
N GLU A 132 -0.18 -4.32 -13.78
CA GLU A 132 -0.45 -5.66 -13.25
C GLU A 132 -1.72 -6.27 -13.87
N LEU A 133 -2.82 -5.50 -13.93
CA LEU A 133 -4.06 -5.95 -14.55
C LEU A 133 -3.92 -6.16 -16.06
N LYS A 134 -3.20 -5.26 -16.76
CA LYS A 134 -2.91 -5.42 -18.19
C LYS A 134 -2.11 -6.69 -18.46
N LYS A 135 -1.13 -7.01 -17.62
CA LYS A 135 -0.36 -8.25 -17.72
C LYS A 135 -1.25 -9.48 -17.54
N LEU A 136 -2.09 -9.49 -16.49
CA LEU A 136 -3.03 -10.59 -16.26
C LEU A 136 -3.98 -10.81 -17.44
N LEU A 137 -4.48 -9.74 -18.06
CA LEU A 137 -5.32 -9.85 -19.26
C LEU A 137 -4.55 -10.47 -20.44
N ARG A 138 -3.31 -10.03 -20.69
CA ARG A 138 -2.47 -10.61 -21.76
C ARG A 138 -2.23 -12.10 -21.53
N ASP A 139 -1.83 -12.46 -20.32
CA ASP A 139 -1.52 -13.85 -19.95
C ASP A 139 -2.78 -14.73 -20.04
N THR A 140 -3.92 -14.24 -19.57
CA THR A 140 -5.20 -14.95 -19.66
C THR A 140 -5.62 -15.16 -21.12
N GLN A 141 -5.46 -14.15 -21.97
CA GLN A 141 -5.76 -14.27 -23.39
C GLN A 141 -4.83 -15.27 -24.08
N GLU A 142 -3.55 -15.30 -23.71
CA GLU A 142 -2.59 -16.26 -24.25
C GLU A 142 -2.92 -17.69 -23.82
N GLN A 143 -3.25 -17.90 -22.55
CA GLN A 143 -3.72 -19.19 -22.05
C GLN A 143 -4.96 -19.66 -22.79
N TYR A 144 -5.93 -18.77 -23.03
CA TYR A 144 -7.12 -19.11 -23.80
C TYR A 144 -6.79 -19.49 -25.25
N ARG A 145 -5.92 -18.70 -25.92
CA ARG A 145 -5.45 -19.01 -27.28
C ARG A 145 -4.72 -20.35 -27.34
N TYR A 146 -3.88 -20.65 -26.35
CA TYR A 146 -3.19 -21.92 -26.21
C TYR A 146 -4.21 -23.04 -26.10
N ILE A 147 -5.08 -23.02 -25.09
CA ILE A 147 -6.08 -24.08 -24.87
C ILE A 147 -6.93 -24.31 -26.13
N HIS A 148 -7.41 -23.24 -26.77
CA HIS A 148 -8.20 -23.33 -27.99
C HIS A 148 -7.42 -23.92 -29.18
N ALA A 149 -6.15 -23.53 -29.38
CA ALA A 149 -5.30 -24.10 -30.43
C ALA A 149 -5.00 -25.59 -30.18
N PHE A 150 -4.85 -25.99 -28.92
CA PHE A 150 -4.66 -27.38 -28.52
C PHE A 150 -5.92 -28.21 -28.75
N GLN A 151 -7.09 -27.69 -28.38
CA GLN A 151 -8.38 -28.33 -28.66
C GLN A 151 -8.57 -28.51 -30.17
N LYS A 152 -8.34 -27.47 -30.98
CA LYS A 152 -8.44 -27.55 -32.45
C LYS A 152 -7.53 -28.63 -33.06
N LYS A 153 -6.32 -28.84 -32.53
CA LYS A 153 -5.43 -29.92 -32.99
C LYS A 153 -5.97 -31.30 -32.65
N LYS A 154 -6.62 -31.46 -31.49
CA LYS A 154 -7.22 -32.72 -31.05
C LYS A 154 -8.47 -33.07 -31.84
N ASP A 155 -9.26 -32.07 -32.20
CA ASP A 155 -10.51 -32.24 -32.95
C ASP A 155 -10.29 -32.32 -34.47
N SER A 156 -9.05 -32.13 -34.94
CA SER A 156 -8.70 -32.35 -36.34
C SER A 156 -8.80 -33.85 -36.65
N PRO A 157 -9.63 -34.27 -37.62
CA PRO A 157 -9.71 -35.68 -37.97
C PRO A 157 -8.34 -36.15 -38.44
N VAL A 158 -7.84 -37.21 -37.82
CA VAL A 158 -6.67 -37.95 -38.32
C VAL A 158 -7.04 -38.37 -39.75
N GLY A 159 -6.26 -37.91 -40.72
CA GLY A 159 -6.54 -38.12 -42.14
C GLY A 159 -6.85 -39.58 -42.45
N LEU A 160 -7.93 -39.78 -43.21
CA LEU A 160 -8.16 -40.99 -44.00
C LEU A 160 -7.08 -41.12 -45.08
#